data_AF-A0AAW8F5Y0-F1
#
_entry.id   AF-A0AAW8F5Y0-F1
#
_cell.length_a   1.000
_cell.length_b   1.000
_cell.length_c   1.000
_cell.angle_alpha   90.00
_cell.angle_beta   90.00
_cell.angle_gamma   90.00
#
_symmetry.space_group_name_H-M   'P 1'
#
loop_
_entity.id
_entity.type
_entity.pdbx_description
1 polymer ?
#
loop_
_entity_poly.entity_id
_entity_poly.type
_entity_poly.pdbx_seq_one_letter_code
_entity_poly.pdbx_strand_id
1 'polypeptide(L)'
;MLLVVVIVGLVPGGVVGFEGAVWKVRSGDEAVGDILIDEADFPWLAGRFTAGPGFAGVRELFARELALVEEDDEERQQEWEEAYDEVRRRVSLHAPGGPVPEFLLHIEGDRAWFRWSDEPFDEDAPGD
;
A
#
# COMPACT_ATOMS: atom_id res chain seq x y z
N MET A 1 10.46 -14.49 7.75
CA MET A 1 10.25 -14.21 6.31
C MET A 1 10.26 -12.70 6.19
N LEU A 2 11.22 -12.15 5.46
CA LEU A 2 11.74 -10.80 5.68
C LEU A 2 10.81 -9.75 5.04
N LEU A 3 9.82 -9.25 5.78
CA LEU A 3 9.15 -8.00 5.42
C LEU A 3 10.10 -6.86 5.79
N VAL A 4 11.17 -6.66 5.00
CA VAL A 4 12.02 -5.48 5.19
C VAL A 4 11.16 -4.28 4.83
N VAL A 5 10.71 -3.59 5.87
CA VAL A 5 10.26 -2.21 5.81
C VAL A 5 11.51 -1.36 5.49
N VAL A 6 12.04 -1.50 4.28
CA VAL A 6 12.95 -0.47 3.77
C VAL A 6 12.03 0.68 3.41
N ILE A 7 11.86 1.64 4.33
CA ILE A 7 11.50 3.00 3.96
C ILE A 7 12.68 3.46 3.09
N VAL A 8 12.63 3.16 1.78
CA VAL A 8 13.77 3.40 0.88
C VAL A 8 14.02 4.88 0.81
N GLY A 9 15.17 5.27 1.34
CA GLY A 9 15.83 6.51 0.98
C GLY A 9 16.21 6.47 -0.50
N LEU A 10 15.51 7.26 -1.30
CA LEU A 10 16.00 8.01 -2.46
C LEU A 10 17.18 7.35 -3.22
N VAL A 11 16.89 6.50 -4.19
CA VAL A 11 17.85 6.10 -5.23
C VAL A 11 17.24 6.34 -6.61
N PRO A 12 17.71 7.32 -7.40
CA PRO A 12 17.17 7.53 -8.74
C PRO A 12 17.73 6.45 -9.68
N GLY A 13 16.92 5.45 -10.03
CA GLY A 13 17.39 4.32 -10.84
C GLY A 13 16.27 3.49 -11.46
N GLY A 14 15.57 4.08 -12.43
CA GLY A 14 14.32 3.54 -12.96
C GLY A 14 14.37 2.15 -13.59
N VAL A 15 13.20 1.51 -13.55
CA VAL A 15 12.75 0.50 -14.52
C VAL A 15 11.21 0.50 -14.53
N VAL A 16 10.65 0.53 -15.74
CA VAL A 16 9.22 0.48 -16.15
C VAL A 16 8.31 1.68 -15.79
N GLY A 17 7.76 2.31 -16.84
CA GLY A 17 7.07 3.60 -16.85
C GLY A 17 5.70 3.63 -16.18
N PHE A 18 5.69 3.56 -14.85
CA PHE A 18 4.53 3.87 -14.04
C PHE A 18 4.46 5.35 -13.64
N GLU A 19 5.57 6.09 -13.78
CA GLU A 19 5.62 7.53 -13.52
C GLU A 19 4.58 8.28 -14.36
N GLY A 20 3.74 9.07 -13.70
CA GLY A 20 2.60 9.76 -14.30
C GLY A 20 1.32 8.92 -14.43
N ALA A 21 1.35 7.64 -14.09
CA ALA A 21 0.13 6.82 -14.01
C ALA A 21 -0.67 7.17 -12.75
N VAL A 22 -1.99 7.17 -12.89
CA VAL A 22 -2.92 7.40 -11.78
C VAL A 22 -3.52 6.06 -11.38
N TRP A 23 -3.27 5.67 -10.14
CA TRP A 23 -3.85 4.52 -9.49
C TRP A 23 -4.97 4.96 -8.56
N LYS A 24 -6.02 4.15 -8.43
CA LYS A 24 -7.21 4.53 -7.65
C LYS A 24 -7.35 3.65 -6.43
N VAL A 25 -7.60 4.27 -5.29
CA VAL A 25 -7.99 3.60 -4.06
C VAL A 25 -9.50 3.73 -3.93
N ARG A 26 -10.18 2.60 -3.72
CA ARG A 26 -11.63 2.54 -3.58
C ARG A 26 -12.02 1.82 -2.30
N SER A 27 -13.19 2.14 -1.74
CA SER A 27 -13.83 1.36 -0.68
C SER A 27 -15.23 0.99 -1.14
N GLY A 28 -15.39 -0.23 -1.66
CA GLY A 28 -16.57 -0.60 -2.43
C GLY A 28 -16.79 0.37 -3.61
N ASP A 29 -17.96 1.01 -3.68
CA ASP A 29 -18.28 1.98 -4.72
C ASP A 29 -17.66 3.37 -4.49
N GLU A 30 -17.20 3.68 -3.27
CA GLU A 30 -16.70 5.02 -2.93
C GLU A 30 -15.23 5.22 -3.37
N ALA A 31 -14.95 6.41 -3.90
CA ALA A 31 -13.58 6.82 -4.21
C ALA A 31 -12.87 7.29 -2.92
N VAL A 32 -11.88 6.51 -2.49
CA VAL A 32 -11.05 6.82 -1.33
C VAL A 32 -9.98 7.84 -1.72
N GLY A 33 -9.39 7.71 -2.92
CA GLY A 33 -8.46 8.70 -3.44
C GLY A 33 -7.70 8.20 -4.65
N ASP A 34 -6.87 9.07 -5.20
CA ASP A 34 -6.04 8.81 -6.37
C ASP A 34 -4.56 8.95 -6.00
N ILE A 35 -3.73 8.05 -6.51
CA ILE A 35 -2.26 8.07 -6.35
C ILE A 35 -1.66 8.41 -7.71
N LEU A 36 -1.06 9.58 -7.84
CA LEU A 36 -0.24 9.95 -8.99
C LEU A 36 1.19 9.50 -8.72
N ILE A 37 1.65 8.46 -9.41
CA ILE A 37 3.00 7.92 -9.25
C ILE A 37 4.01 8.95 -9.76
N ASP A 38 4.94 9.33 -8.90
CA ASP A 38 6.06 10.21 -9.25
C ASP A 38 7.43 9.57 -9.05
N GLU A 39 7.48 8.39 -8.42
CA GLU A 39 8.70 7.65 -8.15
C GLU A 39 8.43 6.14 -8.25
N ALA A 40 9.33 5.42 -8.90
CA ALA A 40 9.26 3.97 -9.08
C ALA A 40 10.61 3.32 -8.76
N ASP A 41 10.72 2.76 -7.57
CA ASP A 41 11.93 2.10 -7.05
C ASP A 41 11.57 0.65 -6.70
N PHE A 42 11.60 -0.21 -7.74
CA PHE A 42 11.09 -1.57 -7.67
C PHE A 42 11.69 -2.35 -6.46
N PRO A 43 10.87 -2.99 -5.60
CA PRO A 43 9.46 -3.36 -5.82
C PRO A 43 8.42 -2.31 -5.40
N TRP A 44 8.85 -1.14 -4.93
CA TRP A 44 7.96 -0.10 -4.41
C TRP A 44 7.69 1.00 -5.43
N LEU A 45 6.48 1.55 -5.37
CA LEU A 45 6.05 2.72 -6.10
C LEU A 45 5.66 3.80 -5.08
N ALA A 46 6.02 5.04 -5.36
CA ALA A 46 5.64 6.17 -4.53
C ALA A 46 5.00 7.27 -5.37
N GLY A 47 4.09 8.01 -4.75
CA GLY A 47 3.34 9.02 -5.44
C GLY A 47 2.61 9.99 -4.54
N ARG A 48 2.04 11.00 -5.16
CA ARG A 48 1.14 11.96 -4.51
C ARG A 48 -0.24 11.35 -4.36
N PHE A 49 -0.70 11.25 -3.12
CA PHE A 49 -2.07 10.86 -2.79
C PHE A 49 -2.98 12.09 -2.75
N THR A 50 -4.10 12.00 -3.48
CA THR A 50 -5.17 12.98 -3.44
C THR A 50 -6.39 12.33 -2.80
N ALA A 51 -6.73 12.76 -1.58
CA ALA A 51 -7.86 12.23 -0.84
C ALA A 51 -9.19 12.51 -1.55
N GLY A 52 -9.97 11.44 -1.73
CA GLY A 52 -11.35 11.48 -2.19
C GLY A 52 -12.35 11.55 -1.03
N PRO A 53 -13.66 11.59 -1.32
CA PRO A 53 -14.71 11.68 -0.31
C PRO A 53 -14.71 10.50 0.68
N GLY A 54 -14.28 9.30 0.24
CA GLY A 54 -14.22 8.11 1.08
C GLY A 54 -13.01 8.06 2.02
N PHE A 55 -12.02 8.95 1.87
CA PHE A 55 -10.76 8.87 2.63
C PHE A 55 -10.98 8.98 4.14
N ALA A 56 -11.88 9.86 4.57
CA ALA A 56 -12.14 10.08 5.99
C ALA A 56 -12.58 8.80 6.73
N GLY A 57 -13.20 7.84 6.02
CA GLY A 57 -13.64 6.57 6.60
C GLY A 57 -12.54 5.52 6.77
N VAL A 58 -11.38 5.70 6.12
CA VAL A 58 -10.25 4.75 6.16
C VAL A 58 -8.95 5.39 6.64
N ARG A 59 -8.92 6.72 6.83
CA ARG A 59 -7.72 7.46 7.27
C ARG A 59 -7.12 6.90 8.55
N GLU A 60 -7.96 6.63 9.54
CA GLU A 60 -7.50 6.13 10.85
C GLU A 60 -7.00 4.68 10.76
N LEU A 61 -7.44 3.89 9.75
CA LEU A 61 -6.92 2.55 9.51
C LEU A 61 -5.48 2.62 8.99
N PHE A 62 -5.21 3.48 8.00
CA PHE A 62 -3.85 3.71 7.49
C PHE A 62 -2.94 4.32 8.56
N ALA A 63 -3.44 5.25 9.38
CA ALA A 63 -2.65 5.81 10.48
C ALA A 63 -2.27 4.76 11.52
N ARG A 64 -3.18 3.83 11.85
CA ARG A 64 -2.91 2.71 12.77
C ARG A 64 -1.90 1.73 12.18
N GLU A 65 -2.09 1.36 10.91
CA GLU A 65 -1.19 0.46 10.19
C GLU A 65 0.24 1.03 10.18
N LEU A 66 0.40 2.32 9.82
CA LEU A 66 1.70 2.98 9.79
C LEU A 66 2.36 3.08 11.17
N ALA A 67 1.59 3.39 12.23
CA ALA A 67 2.12 3.45 13.59
C ALA A 67 2.71 2.10 14.05
N LEU A 68 2.11 0.98 13.64
CA LEU A 68 2.61 -0.36 13.95
C LEU A 68 3.87 -0.72 13.17
N VAL A 69 4.08 -0.11 11.99
CA VAL A 69 5.31 -0.26 11.20
C VAL A 69 6.49 0.48 11.81
N GLU A 70 6.27 1.70 12.32
CA GLU A 70 7.34 2.57 12.83
C GLU A 70 7.99 2.07 14.14
N GLU A 71 7.30 1.22 14.91
CA GLU A 71 7.76 0.77 16.22
C GLU A 71 8.82 -0.37 16.15
N ASP A 72 9.11 -0.94 14.98
CA ASP A 72 10.13 -1.99 14.71
C ASP A 72 10.16 -3.12 15.78
N ASP A 73 8.99 -3.52 16.26
CA ASP A 73 8.85 -4.44 17.37
C ASP A 73 8.28 -5.79 16.87
N GLU A 74 9.07 -6.85 16.98
CA GLU A 74 8.71 -8.20 16.52
C GLU A 74 7.42 -8.71 17.20
N GLU A 75 7.10 -8.23 18.40
CA GLU A 75 5.88 -8.61 19.13
C GLU A 75 4.62 -7.90 18.60
N ARG A 76 4.78 -6.90 17.73
CA ARG A 76 3.68 -6.12 17.12
C ARG A 76 3.39 -6.55 15.67
N GLN A 77 4.17 -7.50 15.13
CA GLN A 77 4.00 -8.02 13.76
C GLN A 77 2.59 -8.56 13.51
N GLN A 78 2.04 -9.34 14.44
CA GLN A 78 0.66 -9.86 14.33
C GLN A 78 -0.39 -8.74 14.32
N GLU A 79 -0.19 -7.68 15.11
CA GLU A 79 -1.10 -6.54 15.13
C GLU A 79 -1.05 -5.74 13.84
N TRP A 80 0.14 -5.62 13.24
CA TRP A 80 0.31 -5.04 11.92
C TRP A 80 -0.39 -5.87 10.85
N GLU A 81 -0.20 -7.20 10.85
CA GLU A 81 -0.89 -8.12 9.92
C GLU A 81 -2.41 -7.98 10.03
N GLU A 82 -2.96 -7.97 11.26
CA GLU A 82 -4.39 -7.78 11.49
C GLU A 82 -4.91 -6.42 10.98
N ALA A 83 -4.15 -5.34 11.22
CA ALA A 83 -4.50 -4.00 10.75
C ALA A 83 -4.45 -3.92 9.22
N TYR A 84 -3.45 -4.51 8.61
CA TYR A 84 -3.27 -4.54 7.16
C TYR A 84 -4.34 -5.41 6.48
N ASP A 85 -4.73 -6.53 7.08
CA ASP A 85 -5.87 -7.32 6.63
C ASP A 85 -7.18 -6.54 6.71
N GLU A 86 -7.36 -5.68 7.72
CA GLU A 86 -8.49 -4.76 7.78
C GLU A 86 -8.48 -3.74 6.65
N VAL A 87 -7.30 -3.21 6.30
CA VAL A 87 -7.13 -2.36 5.12
C VAL A 87 -7.51 -3.11 3.85
N ARG A 88 -6.97 -4.31 3.59
CA ARG A 88 -7.30 -5.15 2.41
C ARG A 88 -8.80 -5.47 2.30
N ARG A 89 -9.47 -5.71 3.42
CA ARG A 89 -10.93 -5.92 3.43
C ARG A 89 -11.72 -4.66 3.10
N ARG A 90 -11.21 -3.48 3.48
CA ARG A 90 -11.94 -2.22 3.38
C ARG A 90 -11.67 -1.49 2.07
N VAL A 91 -10.47 -1.61 1.52
CA VAL A 91 -10.06 -0.89 0.30
C VAL A 91 -9.57 -1.84 -0.77
N SER A 92 -9.69 -1.40 -2.02
CA SER A 92 -9.12 -2.07 -3.17
C SER A 92 -8.28 -1.08 -3.95
N LEU A 93 -7.12 -1.53 -4.39
CA LEU A 93 -6.24 -0.76 -5.26
C LEU A 93 -6.52 -1.10 -6.73
N HIS A 94 -6.62 -0.08 -7.56
CA HIS A 94 -6.87 -0.22 -8.99
C HIS A 94 -5.75 0.42 -9.79
N ALA A 95 -5.07 -0.42 -10.56
CA ALA A 95 -4.20 0.02 -11.64
C ALA A 95 -5.04 0.60 -12.80
N PRO A 96 -4.43 1.33 -13.75
CA PRO A 96 -5.11 1.77 -14.97
C PRO A 96 -5.80 0.63 -15.76
N GLY A 97 -5.30 -0.61 -15.61
CA GLY A 97 -5.84 -1.81 -16.23
C GLY A 97 -6.97 -2.51 -15.44
N GLY A 98 -7.21 -2.17 -14.17
CA GLY A 98 -8.20 -2.85 -13.34
C GLY A 98 -7.79 -3.00 -11.86
N PRO A 99 -8.62 -3.65 -11.03
CA PRO A 99 -8.26 -3.98 -9.65
C PRO A 99 -7.04 -4.91 -9.62
N VAL A 100 -6.12 -4.65 -8.69
CA VAL A 100 -5.01 -5.59 -8.42
C VAL A 100 -5.44 -6.61 -7.36
N PRO A 101 -5.03 -7.88 -7.48
CA PRO A 101 -5.44 -8.92 -6.55
C PRO A 101 -4.79 -8.75 -5.17
N GLU A 102 -3.54 -8.25 -5.14
CA GLU A 102 -2.78 -8.10 -3.90
C GLU A 102 -1.96 -6.80 -3.90
N PHE A 103 -1.96 -6.08 -2.77
CA PHE A 103 -1.25 -4.81 -2.66
C PHE A 103 -0.93 -4.41 -1.23
N LEU A 104 0.31 -4.04 -0.96
CA LEU A 104 0.68 -3.30 0.25
C LEU A 104 0.61 -1.81 -0.03
N LEU A 105 -0.13 -1.05 0.78
CA LEU A 105 -0.34 0.38 0.59
C LEU A 105 -0.24 1.11 1.93
N HIS A 106 0.65 2.08 1.99
CA HIS A 106 0.80 3.02 3.09
C HIS A 106 0.41 4.41 2.61
N ILE A 107 -0.33 5.15 3.44
CA ILE A 107 -0.72 6.53 3.16
C ILE A 107 -0.37 7.40 4.36
N GLU A 108 0.46 8.42 4.13
CA GLU A 108 0.80 9.44 5.10
C GLU A 108 0.55 10.82 4.49
N GLY A 109 -0.42 11.56 5.04
CA GLY A 109 -0.77 12.88 4.52
C GLY A 109 -1.16 12.86 3.04
N ASP A 110 -0.36 13.51 2.19
CA ASP A 110 -0.52 13.55 0.73
C ASP A 110 0.48 12.65 -0.03
N ARG A 111 1.13 11.72 0.68
CA ARG A 111 2.02 10.71 0.08
C ARG A 111 1.42 9.30 0.22
N ALA A 112 1.67 8.50 -0.81
CA ALA A 112 1.39 7.08 -0.78
C ALA A 112 2.61 6.29 -1.28
N TRP A 113 2.85 5.16 -0.62
CA TRP A 113 3.84 4.17 -1.01
C TRP A 113 3.17 2.83 -1.09
N PHE A 114 3.39 2.11 -2.18
CA PHE A 114 2.73 0.84 -2.37
C PHE A 114 3.56 -0.10 -3.22
N ARG A 115 3.30 -1.39 -3.04
CA ARG A 115 3.72 -2.46 -3.95
C ARG A 115 2.53 -3.36 -4.22
N TRP A 116 2.53 -4.02 -5.36
CA TRP A 116 1.43 -4.89 -5.75
C TRP A 116 1.98 -6.19 -6.33
N SER A 117 1.15 -7.23 -6.33
CA SER A 117 1.43 -8.51 -6.95
C SER A 117 0.25 -8.95 -7.80
N ASP A 118 0.53 -9.61 -8.93
CA ASP A 118 -0.50 -10.22 -9.79
C ASP A 118 -1.00 -11.56 -9.23
N GLU A 119 -0.21 -12.15 -8.32
CA GLU A 119 -0.57 -13.32 -7.53
C GLU A 119 -0.84 -12.90 -6.08
N PRO A 120 -1.82 -13.51 -5.39
CA PRO A 120 -2.01 -13.29 -3.95
C PRO A 120 -0.72 -13.63 -3.21
N PHE A 121 -0.41 -12.91 -2.12
CA PHE A 121 0.68 -13.34 -1.24
C PHE A 121 0.32 -14.72 -0.67
N ASP A 122 1.30 -15.63 -0.60
CA ASP A 122 1.10 -16.95 0.00
C ASP A 122 0.64 -16.78 1.46
N GLU A 123 -0.68 -16.90 1.68
CA GLU A 123 -1.28 -17.15 2.99
C GLU A 123 -0.97 -18.62 3.32
N ASP A 124 0.07 -18.84 4.13
CA ASP A 124 0.50 -20.15 4.61
C ASP A 124 0.93 -21.17 3.53
N ALA A 125 2.22 -21.13 3.15
CA ALA A 125 2.90 -22.40 2.87
C ALA A 125 3.21 -23.05 4.23
N PRO A 126 2.54 -24.13 4.65
CA PRO A 126 2.98 -24.88 5.81
C PRO A 126 4.42 -25.32 5.56
N GLY A 127 5.34 -24.88 6.43
CA GLY A 127 6.73 -25.31 6.38
C GLY A 127 6.79 -26.84 6.41
N ASP A 128 7.48 -27.41 5.42
CA ASP A 128 7.85 -28.83 5.40
C ASP A 128 8.86 -29.15 6.51
#